data_AF-A0A9Q4BU07-F1
#
_entry.id   AF-A0A9Q4BU07-F1
#
_cell.length_a   1.000
_cell.length_b   1.000
_cell.length_c   1.000
_cell.angle_alpha   90.00
_cell.angle_beta   90.00
_cell.angle_gamma   90.00
#
_symmetry.space_group_name_H-M   'P 1'
#
loop_
_entity.id
_entity.type
_entity.pdbx_description
1 polymer ?
#
loop_
_entity_poly.entity_id
_entity_poly.type
_entity_poly.pdbx_seq_one_letter_code
_entity_poly.pdbx_strand_id
1 'polypeptide(L)'
;MDILTKEQVAEAIYVDADFSPVTLERYAKSASSFLKQKTGYDFTKRPDQVNDLGLTDIEPLAIECAMMYVRQLHFQGQGYNKEHDYALGISSLITDLQVIACKLLATVES
;
A
#
# COMPACT_ATOMS: atom_id res chain seq x y z
N MET A 1 4.99 0.32 -11.61
CA MET A 1 4.68 -0.83 -10.75
C MET A 1 3.89 -0.30 -9.58
N ASP A 2 2.92 -1.07 -9.09
CA ASP A 2 2.08 -0.68 -7.95
C ASP A 2 2.41 -1.57 -6.76
N ILE A 3 2.12 -1.09 -5.55
CA ILE A 3 2.36 -1.84 -4.30
C ILE A 3 1.47 -3.09 -4.24
N LEU A 4 0.25 -2.99 -4.76
CA LEU A 4 -0.72 -4.08 -4.81
C LEU A 4 -1.01 -4.48 -6.25
N THR A 5 -1.16 -5.77 -6.50
CA THR A 5 -1.79 -6.27 -7.74
C THR A 5 -3.31 -6.10 -7.69
N LYS A 6 -3.99 -6.21 -8.84
CA LYS A 6 -5.46 -6.12 -8.89
C LYS A 6 -6.12 -7.23 -8.06
N GLU A 7 -5.53 -8.42 -8.05
CA GLU A 7 -5.99 -9.58 -7.30
C GLU A 7 -5.90 -9.31 -5.79
N GLN A 8 -4.79 -8.74 -5.32
CA GLN A 8 -4.64 -8.32 -3.92
C GLN A 8 -5.61 -7.20 -3.53
N VAL A 9 -5.88 -6.26 -4.45
CA VAL A 9 -6.91 -5.24 -4.22
C VAL A 9 -8.30 -5.89 -4.11
N ALA A 10 -8.64 -6.81 -5.00
CA ALA A 10 -9.93 -7.51 -4.98
C ALA A 10 -10.13 -8.30 -3.67
N GLU A 11 -9.11 -9.04 -3.25
CA GLU A 11 -9.08 -9.74 -1.96
C GLU A 11 -9.25 -8.77 -0.79
N ALA A 12 -8.54 -7.63 -0.81
CA ALA A 12 -8.60 -6.65 0.26
C ALA A 12 -10.02 -6.09 0.47
N ILE A 13 -10.79 -5.91 -0.60
CA ILE A 13 -12.15 -5.33 -0.57
C ILE A 13 -13.27 -6.39 -0.66
N TYR A 14 -12.93 -7.68 -0.59
CA TYR A 14 -13.87 -8.81 -0.58
C TYR A 14 -14.81 -8.85 -1.80
N VAL A 15 -14.28 -8.59 -3.00
CA VAL A 15 -15.06 -8.64 -4.25
C VAL A 15 -14.65 -9.82 -5.13
N ASP A 16 -15.61 -10.29 -5.93
CA ASP A 16 -15.43 -11.40 -6.86
C ASP A 16 -14.65 -11.00 -8.13
N ALA A 17 -14.28 -12.02 -8.93
CA ALA A 17 -13.44 -11.87 -10.12
C ALA A 17 -14.10 -11.05 -11.26
N ASP A 18 -15.41 -10.84 -11.23
CA ASP A 18 -16.15 -10.03 -12.19
C ASP A 18 -16.19 -8.53 -11.83
N PHE A 19 -15.61 -8.15 -10.68
CA PHE A 19 -15.51 -6.75 -10.27
C PHE A 19 -14.69 -5.92 -11.25
N SER A 20 -15.05 -4.64 -11.38
CA SER A 20 -14.49 -3.74 -12.39
C SER A 20 -12.95 -3.68 -12.32
N PRO A 21 -12.23 -4.21 -13.34
CA PRO A 21 -10.75 -4.22 -13.32
C PRO A 21 -10.16 -2.81 -13.38
N VAL A 22 -10.89 -1.87 -13.98
CA VAL A 22 -10.54 -0.43 -14.01
C VAL A 22 -10.59 0.17 -12.60
N THR A 23 -11.57 -0.24 -11.79
CA THR A 23 -11.68 0.22 -10.40
C THR A 23 -10.56 -0.36 -9.54
N LEU A 24 -10.25 -1.65 -9.70
CA LEU A 24 -9.14 -2.30 -9.01
C LEU A 24 -7.80 -1.62 -9.34
N GLU A 25 -7.56 -1.33 -10.62
CA GLU A 25 -6.36 -0.61 -11.06
C GLU A 25 -6.28 0.81 -10.48
N ARG A 26 -7.40 1.53 -10.45
CA ARG A 26 -7.45 2.87 -9.83
C ARG A 26 -7.12 2.81 -8.34
N TYR A 27 -7.61 1.82 -7.62
CA TYR A 27 -7.31 1.64 -6.20
C TYR A 27 -5.84 1.28 -5.97
N ALA A 28 -5.26 0.36 -6.75
CA ALA A 28 -3.84 0.03 -6.69
C ALA A 28 -2.97 1.29 -6.87
N LYS A 29 -3.22 2.08 -7.91
CA LYS A 29 -2.52 3.34 -8.19
C LYS A 29 -2.68 4.37 -7.07
N SER A 30 -3.89 4.46 -6.52
CA SER A 30 -4.19 5.38 -5.42
C SER A 30 -3.42 5.01 -4.16
N ALA A 31 -3.30 3.72 -3.84
CA ALA A 31 -2.56 3.25 -2.68
C ALA A 31 -1.05 3.49 -2.82
N SER A 32 -0.46 3.17 -3.98
CA SER A 32 0.95 3.47 -4.27
C SER A 32 1.25 4.96 -4.15
N SER A 33 0.37 5.81 -4.72
CA SER A 33 0.53 7.27 -4.69
C SER A 33 0.37 7.83 -3.29
N PHE A 34 -0.61 7.34 -2.53
CA PHE A 34 -0.85 7.73 -1.14
C PHE A 34 0.38 7.45 -0.28
N LEU A 35 0.89 6.23 -0.34
CA LEU A 35 2.08 5.83 0.41
C LEU A 35 3.28 6.70 0.05
N LYS A 36 3.57 6.86 -1.24
CA LYS A 36 4.68 7.70 -1.70
C LYS A 36 4.58 9.15 -1.21
N GLN A 37 3.38 9.74 -1.24
CA GLN A 37 3.16 11.11 -0.78
C GLN A 37 3.29 11.24 0.75
N LYS A 38 2.82 10.24 1.50
CA LYS A 38 2.84 10.27 2.96
C LYS A 38 4.21 9.95 3.55
N THR A 39 4.97 9.06 2.91
CA THR A 39 6.27 8.62 3.41
C THR A 39 7.45 9.36 2.78
N GLY A 40 7.23 10.00 1.63
CA GLY A 40 8.30 10.61 0.84
C GLY A 40 9.14 9.60 0.05
N TYR A 41 8.80 8.31 0.07
CA TYR A 41 9.59 7.25 -0.55
C TYR A 41 8.74 6.32 -1.43
N ASP A 42 9.34 5.89 -2.54
CA ASP A 42 8.70 5.02 -3.52
C ASP A 42 8.96 3.54 -3.22
N PHE A 43 8.10 2.95 -2.39
CA PHE A 43 8.19 1.53 -1.99
C PHE A 43 7.96 0.53 -3.14
N THR A 44 7.56 1.00 -4.34
CA THR A 44 7.42 0.13 -5.53
C THR A 44 8.77 -0.21 -6.17
N LYS A 45 9.84 0.50 -5.76
CA LYS A 45 11.13 0.48 -6.45
C LYS A 45 12.24 -0.25 -5.74
N ARG A 46 11.99 -0.91 -4.60
CA ARG A 46 13.01 -1.50 -3.72
C ARG A 46 14.14 -2.14 -4.54
N PRO A 47 15.34 -1.53 -4.64
CA PRO A 47 16.45 -2.10 -5.41
C PRO A 47 17.39 -2.98 -4.57
N ASP A 48 17.23 -2.96 -3.26
CA ASP A 48 18.29 -3.25 -2.28
C ASP A 48 17.99 -4.43 -1.32
N GLN A 49 16.79 -5.02 -1.41
CA GLN A 49 16.45 -6.26 -0.71
C GLN A 49 16.01 -7.32 -1.71
N VAL A 50 17.00 -8.03 -2.21
CA VAL A 50 16.81 -9.29 -2.93
C VAL A 50 16.56 -10.34 -1.85
N ASN A 51 15.36 -10.93 -1.81
CA ASN A 51 15.12 -12.09 -0.96
C ASN A 51 15.99 -13.27 -1.43
N ASP A 52 16.04 -14.37 -0.67
CA ASP A 52 16.85 -15.56 -1.02
C ASP A 52 16.51 -16.17 -2.41
N LEU A 53 15.43 -15.70 -3.06
CA LEU A 53 14.93 -16.12 -4.36
C LEU A 53 15.24 -15.14 -5.50
N GLY A 54 16.03 -14.08 -5.27
CA GLY A 54 16.39 -13.16 -6.35
C GLY A 54 15.34 -12.08 -6.65
N LEU A 55 14.29 -11.96 -5.83
CA LEU A 55 13.17 -11.04 -6.06
C LEU A 55 13.27 -9.84 -5.12
N THR A 56 13.04 -8.65 -5.68
CA THR A 56 12.93 -7.40 -4.93
C THR A 56 11.54 -7.31 -4.32
N ASP A 57 11.41 -7.76 -3.07
CA ASP A 57 10.13 -7.76 -2.37
C ASP A 57 9.78 -6.36 -1.87
N ILE A 58 8.55 -5.93 -2.14
CA ILE A 58 7.98 -4.72 -1.55
C ILE A 58 7.93 -4.89 -0.03
N GLU A 59 8.25 -3.82 0.71
CA GLU A 59 8.18 -3.79 2.17
C GLU A 59 6.80 -4.29 2.68
N PRO A 60 6.75 -5.35 3.51
CA PRO A 60 5.49 -5.90 4.02
C PRO A 60 4.56 -4.87 4.65
N LEU A 61 5.10 -3.92 5.44
CA LEU A 61 4.27 -2.87 6.05
C LEU A 61 3.65 -1.93 5.01
N ALA A 62 4.29 -1.76 3.85
CA ALA A 62 3.74 -0.97 2.76
C ALA A 62 2.56 -1.70 2.09
N ILE A 63 2.64 -3.03 1.96
CA ILE A 63 1.54 -3.88 1.48
C ILE A 63 0.35 -3.78 2.45
N GLU A 64 0.57 -3.97 3.75
CA GLU A 64 -0.49 -3.88 4.76
C GLU A 64 -1.16 -2.50 4.77
N CYS A 65 -0.36 -1.43 4.75
CA CYS A 65 -0.89 -0.07 4.71
C CYS A 65 -1.70 0.19 3.44
N ALA A 66 -1.22 -0.30 2.28
CA ALA A 66 -1.92 -0.18 1.02
C ALA A 66 -3.28 -0.92 1.07
N MET A 67 -3.33 -2.13 1.64
CA MET A 67 -4.55 -2.92 1.79
C MET A 67 -5.58 -2.20 2.68
N MET A 68 -5.15 -1.64 3.82
CA MET A 68 -6.03 -0.86 4.69
C MET A 68 -6.58 0.39 4.00
N TYR A 69 -5.73 1.07 3.21
CA TYR A 69 -6.14 2.26 2.48
C TYR A 69 -7.18 1.95 1.39
N VAL A 70 -7.00 0.89 0.60
CA VAL A 70 -8.00 0.50 -0.41
C VAL A 70 -9.32 0.05 0.22
N ARG A 71 -9.28 -0.64 1.38
CA ARG A 71 -10.47 -0.94 2.17
C ARG A 71 -11.18 0.33 2.60
N GLN A 72 -10.44 1.31 3.12
CA GLN A 72 -11.01 2.59 3.50
C GLN A 72 -11.69 3.30 2.33
N LEU A 73 -11.00 3.38 1.17
CA LEU A 73 -11.56 4.00 -0.04
C LEU A 73 -12.84 3.32 -0.52
N HIS A 74 -12.91 2.00 -0.43
CA HIS A 74 -14.06 1.24 -0.90
C HIS A 74 -15.25 1.37 0.05
N PHE A 75 -15.05 1.10 1.35
CA PHE A 75 -16.15 1.03 2.31
C PHE A 75 -16.63 2.40 2.79
N GLN A 76 -15.73 3.38 2.96
CA GLN A 76 -16.17 4.73 3.32
C GLN A 76 -16.82 5.48 2.15
N GLY A 77 -16.58 5.05 0.91
CA GLY A 77 -17.28 5.55 -0.27
C GLY A 77 -18.78 5.23 -0.29
N GLN A 78 -19.25 4.34 0.58
CA GLN A 78 -20.65 3.91 0.69
C GLN A 78 -21.37 4.55 1.91
N GLY A 79 -20.68 5.39 2.67
CA GLY A 79 -21.15 5.99 3.91
C GLY A 79 -20.19 5.74 5.09
N TYR A 80 -20.35 6.49 6.17
CA TYR A 80 -19.52 6.26 7.37
C TYR A 80 -19.87 4.91 7.99
N ASN A 81 -18.86 4.04 8.12
CA ASN A 81 -18.96 2.77 8.83
C ASN A 81 -17.78 2.63 9.81
N LYS A 82 -18.09 2.60 11.12
CA LYS A 82 -17.11 2.45 12.20
C LYS A 82 -16.30 1.14 12.11
N GLU A 83 -16.87 0.10 11.54
CA GLU A 83 -16.21 -1.21 11.37
C GLU A 83 -15.16 -1.19 10.26
N HIS A 84 -15.22 -0.16 9.41
CA HIS A 84 -14.27 0.12 8.34
C HIS A 84 -13.53 1.45 8.58
N ASP A 85 -13.36 1.83 9.84
CA ASP A 85 -12.47 2.92 10.22
C ASP A 85 -11.04 2.39 10.39
N TYR A 86 -10.23 2.61 9.35
CA TYR A 86 -8.84 2.17 9.28
C TYR A 86 -7.86 3.30 9.61
N ALA A 87 -8.34 4.49 10.00
CA ALA A 87 -7.51 5.71 10.09
C ALA A 87 -6.36 5.58 11.10
N LEU A 88 -6.61 4.96 12.27
CA LEU A 88 -5.60 4.73 13.29
C LEU A 88 -4.50 3.78 12.81
N GLY A 89 -4.89 2.65 12.22
CA GLY A 89 -3.93 1.66 11.70
C GLY A 89 -3.09 2.22 10.56
N ILE A 90 -3.73 2.91 9.60
CA ILE A 90 -3.03 3.59 8.51
C ILE A 90 -2.04 4.62 9.06
N SER A 91 -2.44 5.43 10.04
CA SER A 91 -1.58 6.47 10.62
C SER A 91 -0.36 5.88 11.34
N SER A 92 -0.54 4.76 12.06
CA SER A 92 0.57 4.02 12.68
C SER A 92 1.55 3.51 11.62
N LEU A 93 1.05 2.81 10.61
CA LEU A 93 1.88 2.23 9.55
C LEU A 93 2.61 3.31 8.74
N ILE A 94 1.97 4.45 8.46
CA ILE A 94 2.64 5.57 7.80
C ILE A 94 3.83 6.08 8.62
N THR A 95 3.70 6.15 9.95
CA THR A 95 4.80 6.58 10.83
C THR A 95 5.97 5.60 10.76
N ASP A 96 5.70 4.30 10.84
CA ASP A 96 6.74 3.27 10.74
C ASP A 96 7.42 3.28 9.36
N LEU A 97 6.61 3.43 8.30
CA LEU A 97 7.12 3.51 6.93
C LEU A 97 7.93 4.78 6.66
N GLN A 98 7.59 5.91 7.30
CA GLN A 98 8.43 7.11 7.26
C GLN A 98 9.80 6.86 7.89
N VAL A 99 9.85 6.16 9.03
CA VAL A 99 11.11 5.79 9.68
C VAL A 99 11.95 4.87 8.78
N ILE A 100 11.32 3.89 8.14
CA ILE A 100 11.99 2.98 7.18
C ILE A 100 12.51 3.78 5.97
N ALA A 101 11.67 4.64 5.39
CA ALA A 101 12.03 5.51 4.27
C ALA A 101 13.25 6.38 4.58
N CYS A 102 13.28 7.02 5.75
CA CYS A 102 14.42 7.83 6.17
C CYS A 102 15.71 7.01 6.25
N LYS A 103 15.66 5.78 6.80
CA LYS A 103 16.83 4.90 6.86
C LYS A 103 17.34 4.52 5.48
N LEU A 104 16.43 4.14 4.59
CA LEU A 104 16.76 3.73 3.22
C LEU A 104 17.41 4.87 2.43
N LEU A 105 16.87 6.08 2.53
CA LEU A 105 17.43 7.27 1.87
C LEU A 105 18.82 7.62 2.40
N ALA A 106 19.04 7.51 3.72
CA ALA A 106 20.35 7.76 4.32
C ALA A 106 21.43 6.77 3.84
N THR A 107 21.08 5.51 3.59
CA THR A 107 22.01 4.51 3.03
C THR A 107 22.36 4.71 1.56
N VAL A 108 21.54 5.42 0.79
CA VAL A 108 21.83 5.72 -0.62
C VAL A 108 22.82 6.89 -0.75
N GLU A 109 22.88 7.76 0.26
CA GLU A 109 23.75 8.95 0.27
C GLU A 109 25.14 8.69 0.90
N SER A 110 25.35 7.53 1.52
CA SER A 110 26.60 7.10 2.16
C SER A 110 27.44 6.18 1.28
#